data_AF-A0A850BCL7-F1
#
_entry.id   AF-A0A850BCL7-F1
#
_cell.length_a   1.000
_cell.length_b   1.000
_cell.length_c   1.000
_cell.angle_alpha   90.00
_cell.angle_beta   90.00
_cell.angle_gamma   90.00
#
_symmetry.space_group_name_H-M   'P 1'
#
loop_
_entity.id
_entity.type
_entity.pdbx_description
1 polymer ?
#
loop_
_entity_poly.entity_id
_entity_poly.type
_entity_poly.pdbx_seq_one_letter_code
_entity_poly.pdbx_strand_id
1 'polypeptide(L)'
;MSDEPVVRGALADHPIARAFAAEVHRIHIRYANEVVGAFSLCPFMKDAESSFGTFFVMLDREPDPKASIDAVLEAKSSIIHVVFPCIRMPPSPFEKFASGVRASLASWIPKPPVIAVFHPELSGDFSTSHRLVGLLRRAPDPFVQFVPEGLHEGGTVFIDNIELLAKNPADRNFDKLRGEGGERLVRIIEDIHADRAKSYAPFLERLFREEG
;
A
#
# COMPACT_ATOMS: atom_id res chain seq x y z
N MET A 1 9.82 3.29 -17.22
CA MET A 1 10.59 3.94 -16.13
C MET A 1 9.57 4.30 -15.07
N SER A 2 9.55 3.54 -13.97
CA SER A 2 8.86 3.99 -12.76
C SER A 2 9.55 5.26 -12.27
N ASP A 3 8.79 6.32 -11.99
CA ASP A 3 9.36 7.55 -11.45
C ASP A 3 9.99 7.27 -10.08
N GLU A 4 11.08 7.97 -9.76
CA GLU A 4 11.75 7.86 -8.46
C GLU A 4 10.75 8.18 -7.32
N PRO A 5 10.78 7.44 -6.19
CA PRO A 5 9.86 7.71 -5.09
C PRO A 5 10.01 9.14 -4.55
N VAL A 6 8.88 9.79 -4.31
CA VAL A 6 8.83 11.15 -3.78
C VAL A 6 8.92 11.11 -2.26
N VAL A 7 9.99 11.65 -1.69
CA VAL A 7 10.21 11.67 -0.24
C VAL A 7 9.49 12.87 0.39
N ARG A 8 8.80 12.61 1.51
CA ARG A 8 8.06 13.59 2.32
C ARG A 8 8.17 13.23 3.81
N GLY A 9 7.66 14.11 4.66
CA GLY A 9 7.59 13.91 6.11
C GLY A 9 8.74 14.55 6.89
N ALA A 10 8.65 14.46 8.21
CA ALA A 10 9.57 15.12 9.14
C ALA A 10 11.05 14.76 8.93
N LEU A 11 11.34 13.56 8.43
CA LEU A 11 12.70 13.07 8.20
C LEU A 11 13.13 13.15 6.72
N ALA A 12 12.38 13.87 5.87
CA ALA A 12 12.67 13.96 4.44
C ALA A 12 14.02 14.58 4.11
N ASP A 13 14.50 15.51 4.95
CA ASP A 13 15.78 16.21 4.75
C ASP A 13 16.97 15.45 5.33
N HIS A 14 16.76 14.29 5.98
CA HIS A 14 17.85 13.50 6.52
C HIS A 14 18.77 13.01 5.38
N PRO A 15 20.12 13.01 5.54
CA PRO A 15 21.05 12.58 4.50
C PRO A 15 20.84 11.20 3.88
N ILE A 16 20.08 10.30 4.54
CA ILE A 16 19.81 8.94 4.05
C ILE A 16 18.36 8.75 3.57
N ALA A 17 17.52 9.79 3.67
CA ALA A 17 16.09 9.71 3.40
C ALA A 17 15.80 9.18 1.98
N ARG A 18 16.52 9.68 0.97
CA ARG A 18 16.38 9.22 -0.42
C ARG A 18 16.80 7.77 -0.61
N ALA A 19 17.94 7.37 -0.03
CA ALA A 19 18.40 5.99 -0.11
C ALA A 19 17.41 5.04 0.59
N PHE A 20 16.85 5.47 1.71
CA PHE A 20 15.81 4.69 2.40
C PHE A 20 14.52 4.59 1.58
N ALA A 21 14.05 5.70 1.00
CA ALA A 21 12.87 5.71 0.15
C ALA A 21 13.01 4.82 -1.09
N ALA A 22 14.21 4.78 -1.70
CA ALA A 22 14.51 3.85 -2.79
C ALA A 22 14.38 2.38 -2.35
N GLU A 23 14.82 2.06 -1.13
CA GLU A 23 14.68 0.71 -0.57
C GLU A 23 13.22 0.37 -0.25
N VAL A 24 12.46 1.34 0.27
CA VAL A 24 11.01 1.20 0.50
C VAL A 24 10.29 0.90 -0.81
N HIS A 25 10.64 1.64 -1.85
CA HIS A 25 10.08 1.44 -3.19
C HIS A 25 10.45 0.06 -3.76
N ARG A 26 11.71 -0.38 -3.64
CA ARG A 26 12.16 -1.72 -4.06
C ARG A 26 11.31 -2.83 -3.44
N ILE A 27 11.09 -2.76 -2.13
CA ILE A 27 10.26 -3.73 -1.40
C ILE A 27 8.81 -3.72 -1.90
N HIS A 28 8.23 -2.55 -2.16
CA HIS A 28 6.86 -2.46 -2.68
C HIS A 28 6.73 -2.94 -4.13
N ILE A 29 7.76 -2.74 -4.96
CA ILE A 29 7.81 -3.31 -6.30
C ILE A 29 7.88 -4.84 -6.25
N ARG A 30 8.62 -5.43 -5.29
CA ARG A 30 8.56 -6.89 -5.04
C ARG A 30 7.15 -7.34 -4.69
N TYR A 31 6.48 -6.66 -3.77
CA TYR A 31 5.08 -6.97 -3.44
C TYR A 31 4.16 -6.89 -4.66
N ALA A 32 4.28 -5.83 -5.45
CA ALA A 32 3.51 -5.65 -6.67
C ALA A 32 3.72 -6.80 -7.67
N ASN A 33 4.96 -7.20 -7.91
CA ASN A 33 5.28 -8.23 -8.88
C ASN A 33 5.00 -9.65 -8.36
N GLU A 34 5.50 -9.99 -7.18
CA GLU A 34 5.50 -11.34 -6.63
C GLU A 34 4.17 -11.73 -5.98
N VAL A 35 3.36 -10.75 -5.56
CA VAL A 35 2.03 -10.98 -5.00
C VAL A 35 0.94 -10.57 -5.99
N VAL A 36 0.90 -9.30 -6.40
CA VAL A 36 -0.22 -8.82 -7.23
C VAL A 36 -0.13 -9.35 -8.67
N GLY A 37 1.05 -9.25 -9.30
CA GLY A 37 1.28 -9.70 -10.67
C GLY A 37 1.28 -11.21 -10.80
N ALA A 38 2.06 -11.92 -9.99
CA ALA A 38 2.23 -13.37 -10.08
C ALA A 38 0.94 -14.18 -9.84
N PHE A 39 0.00 -13.62 -9.06
CA PHE A 39 -1.31 -14.23 -8.81
C PHE A 39 -2.44 -13.56 -9.61
N SER A 40 -2.10 -12.64 -10.51
CA SER A 40 -3.04 -11.90 -11.37
C SER A 40 -4.19 -11.27 -10.58
N LEU A 41 -3.87 -10.70 -9.42
CA LEU A 41 -4.87 -10.17 -8.50
C LEU A 41 -5.49 -8.89 -9.07
N CYS A 42 -4.68 -8.04 -9.71
CA CYS A 42 -5.13 -6.82 -10.36
C CYS A 42 -5.20 -7.00 -11.89
N PRO A 43 -6.38 -6.93 -12.52
CA PRO A 43 -6.52 -7.08 -13.97
C PRO A 43 -6.03 -5.85 -14.76
N PHE A 44 -5.80 -4.71 -14.09
CA PHE A 44 -5.26 -3.51 -14.71
C PHE A 44 -3.73 -3.44 -14.67
N MET A 45 -3.09 -4.29 -13.87
CA MET A 45 -1.64 -4.34 -13.80
C MET A 45 -1.11 -5.04 -15.05
N LYS A 46 -0.50 -4.28 -15.96
CA LYS A 46 0.19 -4.83 -17.14
C LYS A 46 1.63 -5.21 -16.82
N ASP A 47 2.32 -4.29 -16.14
CA ASP A 47 3.60 -4.48 -15.48
C ASP A 47 3.65 -3.54 -14.25
N ALA A 48 4.34 -3.92 -13.18
CA ALA A 48 4.33 -3.13 -11.94
C ALA A 48 4.99 -1.76 -12.13
N GLU A 49 6.03 -1.66 -12.95
CA GLU A 49 6.81 -0.43 -13.14
C GLU A 49 6.02 0.69 -13.84
N SER A 50 5.16 0.37 -14.80
CA SER A 50 4.29 1.34 -15.48
C SER A 50 2.96 1.56 -14.77
N SER A 51 2.54 0.60 -13.93
CA SER A 51 1.22 0.64 -13.27
C SER A 51 1.26 1.21 -11.85
N PHE A 52 2.46 1.49 -11.30
CA PHE A 52 2.62 1.96 -9.91
C PHE A 52 2.18 3.40 -9.67
N GLY A 53 2.14 4.23 -10.72
CA GLY A 53 1.79 5.64 -10.60
C GLY A 53 2.77 6.42 -9.70
N THR A 54 2.28 7.46 -9.01
CA THR A 54 3.14 8.26 -8.12
C THR A 54 3.28 7.58 -6.77
N PHE A 55 4.52 7.40 -6.31
CA PHE A 55 4.84 6.70 -5.06
C PHE A 55 5.46 7.67 -4.05
N PHE A 56 4.70 8.06 -3.03
CA PHE A 56 5.15 8.90 -1.93
C PHE A 56 5.62 8.06 -0.75
N VAL A 57 6.81 8.38 -0.24
CA VAL A 57 7.36 7.80 0.98
C VAL A 57 7.33 8.86 2.08
N MET A 58 6.42 8.66 3.04
CA MET A 58 6.19 9.53 4.19
C MET A 58 7.09 9.07 5.35
N LEU A 59 8.21 9.74 5.54
CA LEU A 59 9.19 9.45 6.59
C LEU A 59 8.80 10.14 7.91
N ASP A 60 7.55 9.92 8.34
CA ASP A 60 6.99 10.41 9.58
C ASP A 60 6.90 9.29 10.62
N ARG A 61 7.08 9.63 11.90
CA ARG A 61 6.90 8.67 13.01
C ARG A 61 5.42 8.44 13.32
N GLU A 62 4.58 9.42 13.00
CA GLU A 62 3.13 9.38 13.11
C GLU A 62 2.51 9.83 11.79
N PRO A 63 1.32 9.34 11.40
CA PRO A 63 0.70 9.77 10.16
C PRO A 63 0.33 11.25 10.22
N ASP A 64 0.76 12.05 9.24
CA ASP A 64 0.35 13.45 9.09
C ASP A 64 -0.77 13.55 8.03
N PRO A 65 -2.02 13.92 8.43
CA PRO A 65 -3.12 14.07 7.50
C PRO A 65 -2.87 15.17 6.45
N LYS A 66 -2.30 16.31 6.85
CA LYS A 66 -2.09 17.44 5.96
C LYS A 66 -1.06 17.07 4.90
N ALA A 67 0.09 16.53 5.31
CA ALA A 67 1.14 16.13 4.36
C ALA A 67 0.64 15.04 3.39
N SER A 68 -0.24 14.14 3.86
CA SER A 68 -0.84 13.10 3.01
C SER A 68 -1.85 13.67 2.00
N ILE A 69 -2.65 14.66 2.41
CA ILE A 69 -3.56 15.38 1.51
C ILE A 69 -2.76 16.14 0.45
N ASP A 70 -1.73 16.88 0.87
CA ASP A 70 -0.87 17.65 -0.03
C ASP A 70 -0.20 16.73 -1.07
N ALA A 71 0.32 15.57 -0.64
CA ALA A 71 0.89 14.57 -1.55
C ALA A 71 -0.12 14.10 -2.62
N VAL A 72 -1.37 13.83 -2.23
CA VAL A 72 -2.41 13.41 -3.17
C VAL A 72 -2.80 14.54 -4.14
N LEU A 73 -2.89 15.78 -3.67
CA LEU A 73 -3.22 16.93 -4.50
C LEU A 73 -2.10 17.32 -5.48
N GLU A 74 -0.84 17.11 -5.10
CA GLU A 74 0.34 17.36 -5.94
C GLU A 74 0.58 16.27 -7.00
N ALA A 75 0.01 15.08 -6.79
CA ALA A 75 0.23 13.94 -7.65
C ALA A 75 -0.30 14.20 -9.07
N LYS A 76 0.54 13.91 -10.07
CA LYS A 76 0.17 14.03 -11.49
C LYS A 76 -0.38 12.72 -12.07
N SER A 77 -0.26 11.63 -11.32
CA SER A 77 -0.74 10.32 -11.72
C SER A 77 -2.13 10.05 -11.20
N SER A 78 -2.87 9.20 -11.92
CA SER A 78 -4.19 8.70 -11.53
C SER A 78 -4.12 7.69 -10.38
N ILE A 79 -3.03 6.94 -10.29
CA ILE A 79 -2.76 5.98 -9.21
C ILE A 79 -1.69 6.58 -8.30
N ILE A 80 -1.99 6.64 -7.01
CA ILE A 80 -1.12 7.25 -6.02
C ILE A 80 -0.96 6.29 -4.85
N HIS A 81 0.28 6.07 -4.43
CA HIS A 81 0.61 5.33 -3.24
C HIS A 81 1.21 6.29 -2.21
N VAL A 82 0.64 6.32 -1.01
CA VAL A 82 1.19 7.07 0.12
C VAL A 82 1.59 6.06 1.19
N VAL A 83 2.90 5.86 1.34
CA VAL A 83 3.51 4.76 2.11
C VAL A 83 4.21 5.30 3.35
N PHE A 84 4.03 4.62 4.49
CA PHE A 84 4.49 5.08 5.80
C PHE A 84 5.43 4.06 6.47
N PRO A 85 6.70 3.93 6.03
CA PRO A 85 7.60 2.86 6.46
C PRO A 85 8.11 2.96 7.90
N CYS A 86 7.95 4.13 8.52
CA CYS A 86 8.38 4.42 9.90
C CYS A 86 7.26 4.21 10.94
N ILE A 87 6.02 3.99 10.50
CA ILE A 87 4.86 3.92 11.37
C ILE A 87 4.72 2.52 11.99
N ARG A 88 4.33 2.48 13.27
CA ARG A 88 4.07 1.26 14.07
C ARG A 88 2.63 1.19 14.62
N MET A 89 1.77 2.06 14.12
CA MET A 89 0.36 2.12 14.47
C MET A 89 -0.35 0.81 14.09
N PRO A 90 -1.31 0.29 14.88
CA PRO A 90 -2.11 -0.86 14.48
C PRO A 90 -3.03 -0.57 13.27
N PRO A 91 -3.58 -1.59 12.59
CA PRO A 91 -4.43 -1.41 11.40
C PRO A 91 -5.64 -0.49 11.61
N SER A 92 -6.40 -0.68 12.69
CA SER A 92 -7.67 0.05 12.87
C SER A 92 -7.50 1.57 13.03
N PRO A 93 -6.57 2.08 13.85
CA PRO A 93 -6.26 3.50 13.85
C PRO A 93 -5.74 4.02 12.50
N PHE A 94 -4.96 3.23 11.77
CA PHE A 94 -4.47 3.61 10.44
C PHE A 94 -5.59 3.71 9.39
N GLU A 95 -6.56 2.80 9.41
CA GLU A 95 -7.77 2.86 8.58
C GLU A 95 -8.62 4.10 8.88
N LYS A 96 -8.75 4.47 10.16
CA LYS A 96 -9.43 5.72 10.56
C LYS A 96 -8.71 6.95 10.02
N PHE A 97 -7.38 6.96 10.12
CA PHE A 97 -6.55 8.01 9.52
C PHE A 97 -6.79 8.13 8.01
N ALA A 98 -6.71 7.02 7.28
CA ALA A 98 -6.92 6.99 5.83
C ALA A 98 -8.33 7.46 5.44
N SER A 99 -9.33 7.07 6.21
CA SER A 99 -10.72 7.53 6.04
C SER A 99 -10.85 9.04 6.23
N GLY A 100 -10.14 9.59 7.23
CA GLY A 100 -10.06 11.04 7.46
C GLY A 100 -9.43 11.79 6.29
N VAL A 101 -8.30 11.29 5.77
CA VAL A 101 -7.64 11.87 4.58
C VAL A 101 -8.59 11.89 3.38
N ARG A 102 -9.28 10.78 3.09
CA ARG A 102 -10.28 10.73 2.01
C ARG A 102 -11.42 11.73 2.21
N ALA A 103 -11.96 11.81 3.44
CA ALA A 103 -13.05 12.73 3.74
C ALA A 103 -12.62 14.20 3.52
N SER A 104 -11.40 14.56 3.90
CA SER A 104 -10.85 15.89 3.65
C SER A 104 -10.63 16.17 2.16
N LEU A 105 -10.17 15.18 1.38
CA LEU A 105 -9.99 15.31 -0.08
C LEU A 105 -11.30 15.64 -0.81
N ALA A 106 -12.47 15.23 -0.28
CA ALA A 106 -13.77 15.55 -0.86
C ALA A 106 -14.07 17.06 -0.88
N SER A 107 -13.40 17.86 -0.06
CA SER A 107 -13.51 19.33 -0.10
C SER A 107 -12.68 19.98 -1.20
N TRP A 108 -11.72 19.25 -1.79
CA TRP A 108 -10.77 19.77 -2.79
C TRP A 108 -11.00 19.19 -4.17
N ILE A 109 -11.51 17.95 -4.24
CA ILE A 109 -11.66 17.18 -5.47
C ILE A 109 -13.15 16.86 -5.66
N PRO A 110 -13.80 17.34 -6.74
CA PRO A 110 -15.23 17.12 -6.99
C PRO A 110 -15.64 15.63 -7.03
N LYS A 111 -14.71 14.77 -7.46
CA LYS A 111 -14.84 13.32 -7.45
C LYS A 111 -13.64 12.74 -6.70
N PRO A 112 -13.70 12.67 -5.37
CA PRO A 112 -12.55 12.22 -4.59
C PRO A 112 -12.19 10.78 -4.97
N PRO A 113 -10.89 10.44 -4.99
CA PRO A 113 -10.45 9.10 -5.33
C PRO A 113 -11.04 8.08 -4.35
N VAL A 114 -11.18 6.87 -4.86
CA VAL A 114 -11.40 5.69 -4.04
C VAL A 114 -10.08 5.36 -3.34
N ILE A 115 -10.16 4.90 -2.09
CA ILE A 115 -9.00 4.43 -1.34
C ILE A 115 -9.04 2.92 -1.10
N ALA A 116 -7.85 2.31 -1.05
CA ALA A 116 -7.61 0.99 -0.51
C ALA A 116 -6.51 1.08 0.55
N VAL A 117 -6.78 0.56 1.75
CA VAL A 117 -5.84 0.57 2.88
C VAL A 117 -5.11 -0.76 2.94
N PHE A 118 -3.79 -0.68 3.11
CA PHE A 118 -2.89 -1.82 3.25
C PHE A 118 -2.09 -1.68 4.53
N HIS A 119 -1.80 -2.82 5.17
CA HIS A 119 -1.09 -2.82 6.44
C HIS A 119 -0.42 -4.17 6.71
N PRO A 120 0.81 -4.20 7.26
CA PRO A 120 1.54 -5.45 7.54
C PRO A 120 0.86 -6.37 8.55
N GLU A 121 0.02 -5.79 9.41
CA GLU A 121 -0.68 -6.51 10.48
C GLU A 121 -2.16 -6.79 10.14
N LEU A 122 -2.60 -6.58 8.89
CA LEU A 122 -3.98 -6.92 8.52
C LEU A 122 -4.24 -8.42 8.67
N SER A 123 -5.31 -8.74 9.40
CA SER A 123 -5.77 -10.11 9.61
C SER A 123 -6.51 -10.63 8.38
N GLY A 124 -6.27 -11.89 8.02
CA GLY A 124 -6.95 -12.55 6.92
C GLY A 124 -6.52 -14.00 6.78
N ASP A 125 -7.36 -14.80 6.11
CA ASP A 125 -7.11 -16.21 5.81
C ASP A 125 -7.96 -16.67 4.61
N PHE A 126 -7.84 -17.94 4.26
CA PHE A 126 -8.55 -18.58 3.14
C PHE A 126 -9.89 -19.19 3.54
N SER A 127 -10.50 -18.81 4.67
CA SER A 127 -11.79 -19.38 5.08
C SER A 127 -12.96 -18.77 4.33
N THR A 128 -12.89 -17.48 3.96
CA THR A 128 -13.91 -16.78 3.15
C THR A 128 -13.26 -15.79 2.20
N SER A 129 -13.96 -15.42 1.12
CA SER A 129 -13.48 -14.43 0.16
C SER A 129 -13.26 -13.05 0.80
N HIS A 130 -14.06 -12.66 1.80
CA HIS A 130 -13.83 -11.45 2.58
C HIS A 130 -12.54 -11.52 3.42
N ARG A 131 -12.26 -12.66 4.07
CA ARG A 131 -11.04 -12.83 4.88
C ARG A 131 -9.78 -12.93 4.01
N LEU A 132 -9.93 -13.40 2.77
CA LEU A 132 -8.85 -13.37 1.79
C LEU A 132 -8.41 -11.94 1.46
N VAL A 133 -9.34 -10.99 1.37
CA VAL A 133 -9.00 -9.58 1.11
C VAL A 133 -8.04 -9.01 2.17
N GLY A 134 -8.26 -9.34 3.45
CA GLY A 134 -7.35 -8.95 4.53
C GLY A 134 -5.95 -9.54 4.36
N LEU A 135 -5.85 -10.80 3.89
CA LEU A 135 -4.56 -11.43 3.58
C LEU A 135 -3.87 -10.77 2.38
N LEU A 136 -4.63 -10.46 1.33
CA LEU A 136 -4.14 -9.78 0.12
C LEU A 136 -3.79 -8.29 0.33
N ARG A 137 -4.19 -7.71 1.46
CA ARG A 137 -3.83 -6.36 1.88
C ARG A 137 -2.70 -6.34 2.93
N ARG A 138 -2.13 -7.50 3.25
CA ARG A 138 -0.99 -7.64 4.15
C ARG A 138 0.31 -7.25 3.43
N ALA A 139 0.48 -5.95 3.28
CA ALA A 139 1.62 -5.33 2.61
C ALA A 139 2.83 -5.12 3.53
N PRO A 140 4.03 -4.82 2.98
CA PRO A 140 5.24 -4.65 3.76
C PRO A 140 5.23 -3.46 4.72
N ASP A 141 4.49 -2.40 4.37
CA ASP A 141 4.33 -1.19 5.18
C ASP A 141 2.87 -0.75 5.20
N PRO A 142 2.45 0.04 6.21
CA PRO A 142 1.19 0.77 6.15
C PRO A 142 1.19 1.68 4.94
N PHE A 143 0.18 1.55 4.07
CA PHE A 143 0.00 2.49 2.97
C PHE A 143 -1.45 2.64 2.55
N VAL A 144 -1.73 3.78 1.91
CA VAL A 144 -3.02 4.06 1.28
C VAL A 144 -2.79 4.20 -0.21
N GLN A 145 -3.52 3.41 -0.99
CA GLN A 145 -3.59 3.55 -2.44
C GLN A 145 -4.82 4.39 -2.79
N PHE A 146 -4.62 5.41 -3.62
CA PHE A 146 -5.68 6.23 -4.17
C PHE A 146 -5.81 5.93 -5.66
N VAL A 147 -7.04 5.72 -6.12
CA VAL A 147 -7.35 5.41 -7.51
C VAL A 147 -8.57 6.21 -7.97
N PRO A 148 -8.70 6.51 -9.27
CA PRO A 148 -9.82 7.29 -9.76
C PRO A 148 -11.15 6.56 -9.58
N GLU A 149 -12.20 7.34 -9.39
CA GLU A 149 -13.57 6.84 -9.53
C GLU A 149 -13.78 6.28 -10.96
N GLY A 150 -14.33 5.08 -11.08
CA GLY A 150 -14.53 4.34 -12.34
C GLY A 150 -13.48 3.25 -12.62
N LEU A 151 -12.27 3.34 -12.05
CA LEU A 151 -11.27 2.25 -12.15
C LEU A 151 -11.59 1.07 -11.20
N HIS A 152 -12.55 1.24 -10.29
CA HIS A 152 -12.94 0.26 -9.28
C HIS A 152 -13.92 -0.82 -9.79
N GLU A 153 -14.58 -0.63 -10.93
CA GLU A 153 -15.62 -1.55 -11.41
C GLU A 153 -15.07 -2.84 -12.07
N GLY A 154 -13.78 -2.86 -12.43
CA GLY A 154 -13.20 -3.96 -13.23
C GLY A 154 -11.96 -4.62 -12.63
N GLY A 155 -11.47 -4.20 -11.48
CA GLY A 155 -10.23 -4.72 -10.91
C GLY A 155 -10.10 -4.47 -9.43
N THR A 156 -9.11 -5.11 -8.80
CA THR A 156 -8.94 -5.11 -7.35
C THR A 156 -8.49 -3.75 -6.83
N VAL A 157 -9.45 -2.85 -6.78
CA VAL A 157 -9.57 -1.82 -5.78
C VAL A 157 -10.52 -2.43 -4.76
N PHE A 158 -10.00 -3.20 -3.82
CA PHE A 158 -10.84 -3.59 -2.69
C PHE A 158 -11.15 -2.30 -1.96
N ILE A 159 -12.42 -1.95 -1.82
CA ILE A 159 -12.93 -0.78 -1.09
C ILE A 159 -13.65 -1.34 0.13
N ASP A 160 -13.63 -0.60 1.24
CA ASP A 160 -14.31 -0.93 2.49
C ASP A 160 -15.86 -0.91 2.42
N ASN A 161 -16.44 -0.87 1.21
CA ASN A 161 -17.87 -1.05 0.95
C ASN A 161 -18.17 -2.50 0.54
N ILE A 162 -18.43 -3.31 1.55
CA ILE A 162 -18.74 -4.75 1.50
C ILE A 162 -19.94 -5.08 0.58
N GLU A 163 -20.83 -4.13 0.29
CA GLU A 163 -22.05 -4.39 -0.49
C GLU A 163 -21.84 -4.52 -2.02
N LEU A 164 -20.73 -4.01 -2.57
CA LEU A 164 -20.48 -4.04 -4.02
C LEU A 164 -19.50 -5.14 -4.49
N LEU A 165 -18.83 -5.85 -3.56
CA LEU A 165 -17.83 -6.88 -3.88
C LEU A 165 -18.42 -8.27 -4.20
N ALA A 166 -19.74 -8.42 -4.15
CA ALA A 166 -20.34 -9.71 -3.81
C ALA A 166 -20.36 -10.78 -4.91
N LYS A 167 -19.87 -10.61 -6.15
CA LYS A 167 -20.08 -11.65 -7.19
C LYS A 167 -19.02 -12.00 -8.23
N ASN A 168 -17.79 -11.46 -8.30
CA ASN A 168 -16.88 -11.93 -9.39
C ASN A 168 -15.36 -12.01 -9.14
N PRO A 169 -14.66 -10.99 -8.60
CA PRO A 169 -13.19 -11.05 -8.52
C PRO A 169 -12.67 -11.82 -7.30
N ALA A 170 -13.24 -11.58 -6.12
CA ALA A 170 -12.80 -12.18 -4.87
C ALA A 170 -13.03 -13.70 -4.85
N ASP A 171 -14.17 -14.18 -5.37
CA ASP A 171 -14.48 -15.60 -5.43
C ASP A 171 -13.61 -16.35 -6.43
N ARG A 172 -13.30 -15.74 -7.59
CA ARG A 172 -12.35 -16.32 -8.56
C ARG A 172 -10.93 -16.39 -8.00
N ASN A 173 -10.49 -15.36 -7.30
CA ASN A 173 -9.19 -15.36 -6.63
C ASN A 173 -9.17 -16.37 -5.48
N PHE A 174 -10.29 -16.49 -4.75
CA PHE A 174 -10.46 -17.47 -3.70
C PHE A 174 -10.27 -18.89 -4.21
N ASP A 175 -10.96 -19.28 -5.28
CA ASP A 175 -10.83 -20.63 -5.85
C ASP A 175 -9.40 -20.92 -6.35
N LYS A 176 -8.72 -19.94 -6.97
CA LYS A 176 -7.33 -20.08 -7.42
C LYS A 176 -6.31 -20.18 -6.29
N LEU A 177 -6.58 -19.52 -5.18
CA LEU A 177 -5.67 -19.42 -4.03
C LEU A 177 -5.95 -20.47 -2.96
N ARG A 178 -6.87 -21.41 -3.19
CA ARG A 178 -7.02 -22.58 -2.32
C ARG A 178 -5.88 -23.57 -2.51
N GLY A 179 -5.46 -24.20 -1.43
CA GLY A 179 -4.38 -25.19 -1.42
C GLY A 179 -3.00 -24.57 -1.67
N GLU A 180 -2.20 -25.19 -2.52
CA GLU A 180 -0.79 -24.85 -2.75
C GLU A 180 -0.58 -23.39 -3.20
N GLY A 181 -1.52 -22.81 -3.95
CA GLY A 181 -1.47 -21.41 -4.38
C GLY A 181 -1.49 -20.44 -3.20
N GLY A 182 -2.34 -20.71 -2.19
CA GLY A 182 -2.45 -19.90 -0.99
C GLY A 182 -1.24 -20.05 -0.06
N GLU A 183 -0.72 -21.26 0.10
CA GLU A 183 0.51 -21.49 0.87
C GLU A 183 1.71 -20.77 0.25
N ARG A 184 1.84 -20.84 -1.07
CA ARG A 184 2.89 -20.12 -1.80
C ARG A 184 2.77 -18.61 -1.63
N LEU A 185 1.56 -18.07 -1.73
CA LEU A 185 1.28 -16.65 -1.50
C LEU A 185 1.73 -16.21 -0.10
N VAL A 186 1.36 -16.96 0.94
CA VAL A 186 1.74 -16.64 2.33
C VAL A 186 3.26 -16.63 2.49
N ARG A 187 3.96 -17.64 1.96
CA ARG A 187 5.43 -17.70 2.03
C ARG A 187 6.10 -16.51 1.33
N ILE A 188 5.56 -16.05 0.20
CA ILE A 188 6.08 -14.87 -0.50
C ILE A 188 5.88 -13.61 0.35
N ILE A 189 4.70 -13.42 0.94
CA ILE A 189 4.44 -12.27 1.82
C ILE A 189 5.40 -12.27 3.02
N GLU A 190 5.60 -13.43 3.66
CA GLU A 190 6.54 -13.60 4.77
C GLU A 190 8.00 -13.30 4.37
N ASP A 191 8.43 -13.77 3.20
CA ASP A 191 9.77 -13.48 2.66
C ASP A 191 9.97 -11.98 2.42
N ILE A 192 8.98 -11.31 1.83
CA ILE A 192 9.04 -9.86 1.60
C ILE A 192 9.08 -9.10 2.93
N HIS A 193 8.33 -9.53 3.94
CA HIS A 193 8.38 -8.92 5.28
C HIS A 193 9.75 -9.12 5.94
N ALA A 194 10.36 -10.29 5.78
CA ALA A 194 11.70 -10.57 6.27
C ALA A 194 12.77 -9.71 5.56
N ASP A 195 12.69 -9.57 4.24
CA ASP A 195 13.56 -8.68 3.45
C ASP A 195 13.37 -7.22 3.89
N ARG A 196 12.13 -6.74 4.02
CA ARG A 196 11.82 -5.41 4.55
C ARG A 196 12.47 -5.18 5.91
N ALA A 197 12.31 -6.10 6.86
CA ALA A 197 12.89 -5.98 8.19
C ALA A 197 14.42 -5.88 8.15
N LYS A 198 15.08 -6.76 7.39
CA LYS A 198 16.53 -6.78 7.24
C LYS A 198 17.06 -5.52 6.56
N SER A 199 16.42 -5.11 5.47
CA SER A 199 16.88 -4.03 4.62
C SER A 199 16.61 -2.65 5.23
N TYR A 200 15.53 -2.50 6.00
CA TYR A 200 15.20 -1.23 6.66
C TYR A 200 15.99 -1.01 7.95
N ALA A 201 16.39 -2.08 8.65
CA ALA A 201 17.08 -1.99 9.94
C ALA A 201 18.21 -0.94 9.99
N PRO A 202 19.20 -0.92 9.07
CA PRO A 202 20.28 0.07 9.12
C PRO A 202 19.80 1.51 8.87
N PHE A 203 18.73 1.71 8.09
CA PHE A 203 18.17 3.05 7.87
C PHE A 203 17.41 3.53 9.09
N LEU A 204 16.54 2.70 9.66
CA LEU A 204 15.77 3.03 10.85
C LEU A 204 16.67 3.29 12.06
N GLU A 205 17.75 2.53 12.22
CA GLU A 205 18.75 2.79 13.28
C GLU A 205 19.35 4.18 13.14
N ARG A 206 19.74 4.57 11.92
CA ARG A 206 20.37 5.89 11.69
C ARG A 206 19.37 7.03 11.82
N LEU A 207 18.20 6.92 11.18
CA LEU A 207 17.13 7.92 11.22
C LEU A 207 16.68 8.24 12.65
N PHE A 208 16.76 7.27 13.56
CA PHE A 208 16.29 7.43 14.93
C PHE A 208 17.41 7.57 15.97
N ARG A 209 18.69 7.41 15.59
CA ARG A 209 19.84 7.64 16.49
C ARG A 209 20.28 9.10 16.53
N GLU A 210 20.08 9.88 15.46
CA GLU A 210 20.55 11.27 15.35
C GLU A 210 19.73 12.29 16.19
N GLU A 211 18.74 11.84 16.97
CA GLU A 211 17.91 12.69 17.86
C GLU A 211 18.07 12.36 19.37
N GLY A 212 19.00 11.47 19.73
CA GLY A 212 19.29 11.06 21.11
C GLY A 212 20.45 11.81 21.75
#